data_AF-A0A964U847-F1
#
_entry.id   AF-A0A964U847-F1
#
_cell.length_a   1.000
_cell.length_b   1.000
_cell.length_c   1.000
_cell.angle_alpha   90.00
_cell.angle_beta   90.00
_cell.angle_gamma   90.00
#
_symmetry.space_group_name_H-M   'P 1'
#
loop_
_entity.id
_entity.type
_entity.pdbx_description
1 polymer ?
#
loop_
_entity_poly.entity_id
_entity_poly.type
_entity_poly.pdbx_seq_one_letter_code
_entity_poly.pdbx_strand_id
1 'polypeptide(L)'
;MSDPTPTTQPSRPKLPVIVIGAGEHAKVLLDALSLLGAQVLFVTDHDQARHGRTIGGVRVAGDDVLVRNHDPSEVLLVNAVGSVTRPSARRAVYLKLREEGYRFASVIHPKAIIAPSAQLADAVQIMAGVVVQPDAVLGENVLVNSRASIDHDCRIDAHVHLAPGATLSGSVHVGETSHIGTNATVIQGITIGREVVVGAGAVVVRDVPDEMTVVGVPAKPTGQAKQTFSPPPAKAAASTPTEGEFPAEGGCNILLSAAGRRVALMHLLRGSLDELGFAGQILATDITALSSAYQAAGAKRLVPDYRDRRCLDALLGLCREYHIRLIIPTIDPDLPFYARHRAAFADLGVHLHLSSLETITIGNDKQATHQWLIAQGLPTVRQCPAEQLLVDQGDWSYPLFVKPRKGSSSIGAARVDDRASLAHAIRGGSYITQTLAPGQEYTVDVYLDPDGLCRCAVPRLRLETRSGEVSKGVAAREAAVIDLARRVAEALPGARGVLNIQIFYDKPSGQLNVIEINPRFGGGYPLTHAAGAPMARWVIEEAMGLPCTARDDQWQDGLVMLRYDEAVFVTREQAGLAESGEP
;
A
#
# COMPACT_ATOMS: atom_id res chain seq x y z
N MET A 1 17.83 25.48 42.67
CA MET A 1 17.49 24.21 43.35
C MET A 1 17.97 23.11 42.44
N SER A 2 18.88 22.26 42.91
CA SER A 2 19.45 21.16 42.13
C SER A 2 18.35 20.21 41.69
N ASP A 3 18.21 20.00 40.38
CA ASP A 3 17.36 18.93 39.85
C ASP A 3 17.76 17.62 40.51
N PRO A 4 16.81 16.85 41.06
CA PRO A 4 17.12 15.57 41.65
C PRO A 4 17.72 14.67 40.56
N THR A 5 18.95 14.19 40.79
CA THR A 5 19.58 13.19 39.93
C THR A 5 18.62 12.01 39.78
N PRO A 6 18.26 11.60 38.55
CA PRO A 6 17.30 10.52 38.37
C PRO A 6 17.79 9.24 39.05
N THR A 7 16.98 8.73 39.97
CA THR A 7 17.34 7.57 40.78
C THR A 7 17.10 6.29 39.98
N THR A 8 18.19 5.56 39.69
CA THR A 8 18.14 4.22 39.06
C THR A 8 17.76 3.11 40.05
N GLN A 9 17.51 3.44 41.32
CA GLN A 9 17.15 2.48 42.36
C GLN A 9 15.70 2.61 42.83
N PRO A 10 15.05 1.48 43.19
CA PRO A 10 13.75 1.49 43.88
C PRO A 10 13.82 2.35 45.14
N SER A 11 12.96 3.35 45.24
CA SER A 11 12.87 4.20 46.42
C SER A 11 11.42 4.58 46.72
N ARG A 12 11.15 4.78 48.02
CA ARG A 12 9.84 5.23 48.49
C ARG A 12 9.58 6.67 48.02
N PRO A 13 8.40 6.99 47.47
CA PRO A 13 7.98 8.38 47.24
C PRO A 13 8.04 9.20 48.53
N LYS A 14 8.65 10.39 48.47
CA LYS A 14 8.87 11.26 49.66
C LYS A 14 7.60 11.95 50.16
N LEU A 15 6.58 12.05 49.32
CA LEU A 15 5.28 12.64 49.64
C LEU A 15 4.19 11.57 49.53
N PRO A 16 3.03 11.76 50.21
CA PRO A 16 1.84 10.95 49.97
C PRO A 16 1.44 10.97 48.49
N VAL A 17 0.87 9.85 48.05
CA VAL A 17 0.54 9.61 46.63
C VAL A 17 -0.96 9.52 46.42
N ILE A 18 -1.45 10.16 45.37
CA ILE A 18 -2.79 9.93 44.82
C ILE A 18 -2.65 9.14 43.52
N VAL A 19 -3.40 8.04 43.39
CA VAL A 19 -3.34 7.18 42.20
C VAL A 19 -4.48 7.53 41.25
N ILE A 20 -4.15 7.81 39.99
CA ILE A 20 -5.11 8.24 38.97
C ILE A 20 -5.50 7.07 38.07
N GLY A 21 -6.76 6.67 38.12
CA GLY A 21 -7.34 5.52 37.40
C GLY A 21 -7.43 4.27 38.28
N ALA A 22 -8.60 3.63 38.34
CA ALA A 22 -8.88 2.41 39.10
C ALA A 22 -9.01 1.16 38.19
N GLY A 23 -8.24 1.13 37.08
CA GLY A 23 -8.17 0.00 36.16
C GLY A 23 -7.28 -1.15 36.66
N GLU A 24 -7.07 -2.17 35.82
CA GLU A 24 -6.27 -3.34 36.19
C GLU A 24 -4.80 -3.00 36.52
N HIS A 25 -4.21 -2.05 35.80
CA HIS A 25 -2.85 -1.58 36.07
C HIS A 25 -2.71 -0.90 37.45
N ALA A 26 -3.79 -0.32 37.98
CA ALA A 26 -3.79 0.24 39.33
C ALA A 26 -3.49 -0.81 40.41
N LYS A 27 -3.95 -2.05 40.22
CA LYS A 27 -3.64 -3.15 41.15
C LYS A 27 -2.14 -3.42 41.22
N VAL A 28 -1.47 -3.39 40.07
CA VAL A 28 -0.02 -3.64 39.95
C VAL A 28 0.76 -2.50 40.60
N LEU A 29 0.35 -1.24 40.36
CA LEU A 29 1.01 -0.09 40.96
C LEU A 29 0.80 0.00 42.48
N LEU A 30 -0.40 -0.31 42.96
CA LEU A 30 -0.68 -0.31 44.40
C LEU A 30 0.13 -1.38 45.14
N ASP A 31 0.33 -2.55 44.53
CA ASP A 31 1.21 -3.59 45.07
C ASP A 31 2.67 -3.09 45.14
N ALA A 32 3.20 -2.52 44.05
CA ALA A 32 4.54 -1.96 44.03
C ALA A 32 4.72 -0.81 45.05
N LEU A 33 3.75 0.09 45.15
CA LEU A 33 3.75 1.19 46.12
C LEU A 33 3.71 0.67 47.56
N SER A 34 2.93 -0.38 47.83
CA SER A 34 2.88 -1.04 49.14
C SER A 34 4.24 -1.65 49.51
N LEU A 35 4.90 -2.35 48.58
CA LEU A 35 6.24 -2.91 48.79
C LEU A 35 7.30 -1.83 49.02
N LEU A 36 7.14 -0.65 48.41
CA LEU A 36 7.99 0.51 48.64
C LEU A 36 7.63 1.26 49.94
N GLY A 37 6.58 0.86 50.65
CA GLY A 37 6.08 1.53 51.85
C GLY A 37 5.54 2.94 51.57
N ALA A 38 5.04 3.19 50.37
CA ALA A 38 4.45 4.47 49.99
C ALA A 38 3.09 4.67 50.69
N GLN A 39 2.81 5.92 51.09
CA GLN A 39 1.50 6.28 51.64
C GLN A 39 0.57 6.66 50.49
N VAL A 40 -0.39 5.79 50.17
CA VAL A 40 -1.42 6.09 49.16
C VAL A 40 -2.66 6.66 49.85
N LEU A 41 -3.06 7.88 49.47
CA LEU A 41 -4.21 8.56 50.06
C LEU A 41 -5.53 7.97 49.57
N PHE A 42 -5.71 7.92 48.25
CA PHE A 42 -6.89 7.36 47.59
C PHE A 42 -6.60 7.13 46.10
N VAL A 43 -7.55 6.48 45.42
CA VAL A 43 -7.59 6.33 43.95
C VAL A 43 -8.69 7.21 43.37
N THR A 44 -8.48 7.80 42.20
CA THR A 44 -9.54 8.47 41.41
C THR A 44 -9.87 7.66 40.16
N ASP A 45 -11.11 7.75 39.67
CA ASP A 45 -11.50 7.20 38.37
C ASP A 45 -12.64 8.04 37.79
N HIS A 46 -12.69 8.21 36.46
CA HIS A 46 -13.79 8.90 35.80
C HIS A 46 -15.07 8.05 35.75
N ASP A 47 -14.93 6.72 35.83
CA ASP A 47 -16.06 5.80 35.88
C ASP A 47 -16.71 5.84 37.25
N GLN A 48 -17.83 6.56 37.34
CA GLN A 48 -18.63 6.70 38.57
C GLN A 48 -19.06 5.35 39.16
N ALA A 49 -19.21 4.30 38.33
CA ALA A 49 -19.60 2.98 38.82
C ALA A 49 -18.53 2.36 39.74
N ARG A 50 -17.28 2.85 39.69
CA ARG A 50 -16.15 2.40 40.52
C ARG A 50 -16.01 3.20 41.80
N HIS A 51 -16.68 4.34 41.93
CA HIS A 51 -16.59 5.19 43.13
C HIS A 51 -17.08 4.44 44.37
N GLY A 52 -16.37 4.61 45.48
CA GLY A 52 -16.64 3.92 46.74
C GLY A 52 -16.15 2.48 46.81
N ARG A 53 -15.70 1.88 45.68
CA ARG A 53 -15.07 0.55 45.69
C ARG A 53 -13.65 0.61 46.25
N THR A 54 -13.11 -0.55 46.60
CA THR A 54 -11.72 -0.71 47.03
C THR A 54 -10.94 -1.49 45.98
N ILE A 55 -9.75 -1.01 45.64
CA ILE A 55 -8.80 -1.66 44.73
C ILE A 55 -7.44 -1.68 45.42
N GLY A 56 -6.79 -2.86 45.48
CA GLY A 56 -5.50 -2.99 46.17
C GLY A 56 -5.49 -2.51 47.63
N GLY A 57 -6.63 -2.60 48.33
CA GLY A 57 -6.78 -2.09 49.70
C GLY A 57 -7.03 -0.57 49.82
N VAL A 58 -7.06 0.17 48.71
CA VAL A 58 -7.27 1.63 48.68
C VAL A 58 -8.63 1.96 48.09
N ARG A 59 -9.33 2.95 48.68
CA ARG A 59 -10.65 3.39 48.22
C ARG A 59 -10.56 4.24 46.95
N VAL A 60 -11.46 3.99 46.00
CA VAL A 60 -11.73 4.88 44.87
C VAL A 60 -12.63 6.02 45.38
N ALA A 61 -12.04 7.18 45.65
CA ALA A 61 -12.72 8.27 46.36
C ALA A 61 -13.71 9.04 45.49
N GLY A 62 -13.46 9.12 44.18
CA GLY A 62 -14.27 9.88 43.24
C GLY A 62 -13.51 10.10 41.94
N ASP A 63 -13.84 11.18 41.24
CA ASP A 63 -13.15 11.58 40.01
C ASP A 63 -11.87 12.38 40.28
N ASP A 64 -11.19 12.76 39.19
CA ASP A 64 -9.92 13.48 39.26
C ASP A 64 -10.06 14.91 39.80
N VAL A 65 -11.29 15.45 39.97
CA VAL A 65 -11.49 16.78 40.56
C VAL A 65 -11.02 16.78 42.02
N LEU A 66 -11.11 15.64 42.71
CA LEU A 66 -10.65 15.51 44.10
C LEU A 66 -9.16 15.73 44.27
N VAL A 67 -8.35 15.54 43.22
CA VAL A 67 -6.92 15.84 43.25
C VAL A 67 -6.69 17.32 43.60
N ARG A 68 -7.55 18.21 43.11
CA ARG A 68 -7.48 19.68 43.27
C ARG A 68 -7.72 20.16 44.70
N ASN A 69 -8.16 19.27 45.58
CA ASN A 69 -8.30 19.57 47.01
C ASN A 69 -6.96 19.49 47.76
N HIS A 70 -5.87 19.12 47.08
CA HIS A 70 -4.53 19.01 47.65
C HIS A 70 -3.55 19.94 46.94
N ASP A 71 -2.67 20.59 47.69
CA ASP A 71 -1.64 21.45 47.11
C ASP A 71 -0.62 20.59 46.30
N PRO A 72 -0.25 20.99 45.07
CA PRO A 72 0.72 20.26 44.25
C PRO A 72 2.11 20.03 44.89
N SER A 73 2.46 20.81 45.92
CA SER A 73 3.70 20.66 46.69
C SER A 73 3.61 19.60 47.79
N GLU A 74 2.40 19.21 48.21
CA GLU A 74 2.16 18.29 49.33
C GLU A 74 1.93 16.84 48.89
N VAL A 75 1.55 16.62 47.63
CA VAL A 75 1.23 15.29 47.09
C VAL A 75 1.98 15.01 45.79
N LEU A 76 2.17 13.72 45.52
CA LEU A 76 2.59 13.23 44.20
C LEU A 76 1.47 12.42 43.56
N LEU A 77 1.46 12.39 42.23
CA LEU A 77 0.51 11.60 41.47
C LEU A 77 1.17 10.33 40.92
N VAL A 78 0.40 9.26 40.80
CA VAL A 78 0.83 8.06 40.07
C VAL A 78 -0.23 7.74 39.02
N ASN A 79 0.18 7.73 37.76
CA ASN A 79 -0.72 7.47 36.64
C ASN A 79 -0.96 5.96 36.49
N ALA A 80 -2.14 5.48 36.88
CA ALA A 80 -2.54 4.08 36.80
C ALA A 80 -3.43 3.77 35.58
N VAL A 81 -3.59 4.71 34.65
CA VAL A 81 -4.27 4.46 33.39
C VAL A 81 -3.39 3.55 32.51
N GLY A 82 -3.94 2.39 32.13
CA GLY A 82 -3.30 1.43 31.20
C GLY A 82 -3.45 1.84 29.73
N SER A 83 -2.99 1.00 28.79
CA SER A 83 -2.85 1.36 27.36
C SER A 83 -3.50 0.38 26.35
N VAL A 84 -4.50 -0.42 26.74
CA VAL A 84 -4.90 -1.60 25.95
C VAL A 84 -5.71 -1.26 24.68
N THR A 85 -6.28 -0.07 24.55
CA THR A 85 -7.12 0.27 23.37
C THR A 85 -6.89 1.65 22.76
N ARG A 86 -6.27 2.59 23.50
CA ARG A 86 -5.90 3.93 23.04
C ARG A 86 -4.66 4.42 23.81
N PRO A 87 -3.47 4.45 23.20
CA PRO A 87 -2.26 5.01 23.82
C PRO A 87 -2.44 6.46 24.35
N SER A 88 -3.43 7.19 23.81
CA SER A 88 -3.68 8.59 24.12
C SER A 88 -4.25 8.90 25.51
N ALA A 89 -4.92 7.96 26.19
CA ALA A 89 -5.62 8.28 27.47
C ALA A 89 -4.64 8.51 28.63
N ARG A 90 -3.61 7.67 28.75
CA ARG A 90 -2.56 7.79 29.78
C ARG A 90 -1.80 9.11 29.64
N ARG A 91 -1.45 9.47 28.39
CA ARG A 91 -0.78 10.73 28.05
C ARG A 91 -1.64 11.94 28.40
N ALA A 92 -2.92 11.93 28.04
CA ALA A 92 -3.85 13.03 28.32
C ALA A 92 -3.98 13.33 29.82
N VAL A 93 -4.09 12.29 30.66
CA VAL A 93 -4.15 12.45 32.13
C VAL A 93 -2.85 13.04 32.67
N TYR A 94 -1.70 12.56 32.19
CA TYR A 94 -0.39 13.07 32.61
C TYR A 94 -0.23 14.55 32.28
N LEU A 95 -0.47 14.94 31.03
CA LEU A 95 -0.30 16.33 30.57
C LEU A 95 -1.24 17.28 31.30
N LYS A 96 -2.52 16.92 31.41
CA LYS A 96 -3.52 17.75 32.09
C LYS A 96 -3.13 18.05 33.55
N LEU A 97 -2.75 17.05 34.32
CA LEU A 97 -2.42 17.24 35.74
C LEU A 97 -1.05 17.91 35.92
N ARG A 98 -0.13 17.75 34.97
CA ARG A 98 1.14 18.51 34.91
C ARG A 98 0.90 20.00 34.66
N GLU A 99 -0.01 20.33 33.73
CA GLU A 99 -0.42 21.73 33.47
C GLU A 99 -1.08 22.38 34.71
N GLU A 100 -1.76 21.58 35.53
CA GLU A 100 -2.31 22.00 36.83
C GLU A 100 -1.24 22.09 37.95
N GLY A 101 0.04 21.87 37.64
CA GLY A 101 1.18 22.05 38.54
C GLY A 101 1.58 20.79 39.33
N TYR A 102 0.86 19.68 39.18
CA TYR A 102 1.18 18.44 39.89
C TYR A 102 2.39 17.73 39.31
N ARG A 103 3.10 17.00 40.18
CA ARG A 103 4.23 16.14 39.80
C ARG A 103 3.85 14.68 39.92
N PHE A 104 4.38 13.85 39.03
CA PHE A 104 4.17 12.41 39.05
C PHE A 104 5.39 11.71 39.65
N ALA A 105 5.14 10.75 40.54
CA ALA A 105 6.18 9.90 41.09
C ALA A 105 6.53 8.78 40.09
N SER A 106 7.83 8.52 39.93
CA SER A 106 8.32 7.27 39.33
C SER A 106 8.06 6.10 40.29
N VAL A 107 7.69 4.95 39.75
CA VAL A 107 7.43 3.73 40.53
C VAL A 107 8.29 2.60 39.98
N ILE A 108 9.38 2.29 40.70
CA ILE A 108 10.31 1.23 40.33
C ILE A 108 10.13 0.08 41.33
N HIS A 109 9.70 -1.08 40.85
CA HIS A 109 9.48 -2.25 41.67
C HIS A 109 10.81 -2.74 42.28
N PRO A 110 10.87 -3.18 43.55
CA PRO A 110 12.11 -3.66 44.21
C PRO A 110 12.81 -4.86 43.56
N LYS A 111 12.18 -5.47 42.55
CA LYS A 111 12.69 -6.65 41.81
C LYS A 111 13.06 -6.31 40.36
N ALA A 112 13.13 -5.03 40.01
CA ALA A 112 13.70 -4.60 38.73
C ALA A 112 15.23 -4.54 38.85
N ILE A 113 15.92 -4.86 37.76
CA ILE A 113 17.38 -4.77 37.65
C ILE A 113 17.68 -3.64 36.68
N ILE A 114 18.33 -2.58 37.15
CA ILE A 114 18.60 -1.39 36.36
C ILE A 114 20.09 -1.10 36.46
N ALA A 115 20.75 -0.99 35.31
CA ALA A 115 22.16 -0.64 35.24
C ALA A 115 22.41 0.76 35.82
N PRO A 116 23.52 0.98 36.55
CA PRO A 116 23.82 2.28 37.14
C PRO A 116 23.95 3.44 36.12
N SER A 117 24.34 3.15 34.88
CA SER A 117 24.49 4.15 33.82
C SER A 117 23.20 4.41 33.02
N ALA A 118 22.13 3.65 33.25
CA ALA A 118 20.84 3.92 32.62
C ALA A 118 20.28 5.26 33.09
N GLN A 119 19.63 5.99 32.18
CA GLN A 119 19.06 7.31 32.44
C GLN A 119 17.53 7.22 32.41
N LEU A 120 16.88 7.55 33.52
CA LEU A 120 15.44 7.46 33.66
C LEU A 120 14.86 8.86 33.90
N ALA A 121 13.92 9.31 33.09
CA ALA A 121 13.22 10.56 33.35
C ALA A 121 12.16 10.39 34.46
N ASP A 122 11.43 11.48 34.74
CA ASP A 122 10.37 11.49 35.74
C ASP A 122 9.16 10.62 35.33
N ALA A 123 8.38 10.21 36.33
CA ALA A 123 7.14 9.45 36.19
C ALA A 123 7.27 8.06 35.53
N VAL A 124 8.49 7.55 35.35
CA VAL A 124 8.70 6.21 34.80
C VAL A 124 8.14 5.15 35.73
N GLN A 125 7.55 4.12 35.14
CA GLN A 125 7.01 2.98 35.86
C GLN A 125 7.73 1.72 35.39
N ILE A 126 8.49 1.09 36.28
CA ILE A 126 9.29 -0.09 35.99
C ILE A 126 8.82 -1.23 36.89
N MET A 127 8.15 -2.21 36.30
CA MET A 127 7.46 -3.26 37.04
C MET A 127 8.39 -4.44 37.38
N ALA A 128 7.84 -5.46 38.06
CA ALA A 128 8.60 -6.58 38.58
C ALA A 128 9.35 -7.35 37.47
N GLY A 129 10.63 -7.65 37.72
CA GLY A 129 11.46 -8.46 36.84
C GLY A 129 11.90 -7.78 35.54
N VAL A 130 11.68 -6.47 35.40
CA VAL A 130 12.24 -5.70 34.28
C VAL A 130 13.76 -5.64 34.38
N VAL A 131 14.44 -5.73 33.24
CA VAL A 131 15.89 -5.50 33.11
C VAL A 131 16.12 -4.30 32.19
N VAL A 132 16.89 -3.32 32.68
CA VAL A 132 17.38 -2.17 31.89
C VAL A 132 18.89 -2.18 31.92
N GLN A 133 19.50 -2.35 30.75
CA GLN A 133 20.94 -2.53 30.58
C GLN A 133 21.68 -1.17 30.45
N PRO A 134 23.03 -1.17 30.48
CA PRO A 134 23.82 0.07 30.48
C PRO A 134 23.46 1.04 29.35
N ASP A 135 23.49 2.33 29.69
CA ASP A 135 23.39 3.45 28.76
C ASP A 135 22.05 3.57 28.01
N ALA A 136 21.05 2.76 28.39
CA ALA A 136 19.68 2.96 27.94
C ALA A 136 19.08 4.25 28.52
N VAL A 137 18.30 4.96 27.71
CA VAL A 137 17.66 6.24 28.06
C VAL A 137 16.15 6.09 27.96
N LEU A 138 15.43 6.36 29.05
CA LEU A 138 13.97 6.29 29.13
C LEU A 138 13.38 7.68 29.42
N GLY A 139 12.47 8.11 28.54
CA GLY A 139 11.74 9.37 28.64
C GLY A 139 10.65 9.38 29.70
N GLU A 140 9.97 10.52 29.83
CA GLU A 140 8.99 10.75 30.87
C GLU A 140 7.76 9.84 30.73
N ASN A 141 7.20 9.42 31.88
CA ASN A 141 5.94 8.66 31.94
C ASN A 141 5.95 7.38 31.07
N VAL A 142 7.13 6.82 30.80
CA VAL A 142 7.31 5.51 30.18
C VAL A 142 6.84 4.42 31.14
N LEU A 143 6.10 3.45 30.62
CA LEU A 143 5.70 2.25 31.34
C LEU A 143 6.43 1.03 30.79
N VAL A 144 7.27 0.42 31.62
CA VAL A 144 7.94 -0.85 31.34
C VAL A 144 7.33 -1.92 32.22
N ASN A 145 6.52 -2.77 31.62
CA ASN A 145 5.69 -3.74 32.33
C ASN A 145 6.47 -5.03 32.66
N SER A 146 5.86 -5.90 33.46
CA SER A 146 6.54 -7.01 34.12
C SER A 146 7.32 -7.90 33.15
N ARG A 147 8.57 -8.21 33.51
CA ARG A 147 9.52 -9.04 32.73
C ARG A 147 9.90 -8.49 31.35
N ALA A 148 9.61 -7.24 31.02
CA ALA A 148 10.16 -6.63 29.80
C ALA A 148 11.68 -6.37 29.95
N SER A 149 12.40 -6.37 28.83
CA SER A 149 13.85 -6.18 28.79
C SER A 149 14.23 -5.09 27.80
N ILE A 150 15.10 -4.18 28.22
CA ILE A 150 15.67 -3.11 27.41
C ILE A 150 17.18 -3.29 27.45
N ASP A 151 17.77 -3.66 26.31
CA ASP A 151 19.21 -3.88 26.21
C ASP A 151 20.00 -2.56 26.06
N HIS A 152 21.32 -2.67 25.97
CA HIS A 152 22.22 -1.51 25.99
C HIS A 152 21.97 -0.50 24.85
N ASP A 153 22.30 0.77 25.08
CA ASP A 153 22.18 1.88 24.10
C ASP A 153 20.78 2.14 23.55
N CYS A 154 19.73 1.57 24.14
CA CYS A 154 18.35 1.81 23.69
C CYS A 154 17.87 3.23 24.05
N ARG A 155 17.04 3.80 23.19
CA ARG A 155 16.39 5.10 23.43
C ARG A 155 14.88 4.92 23.42
N ILE A 156 14.22 5.26 24.51
CA ILE A 156 12.77 5.11 24.68
C ILE A 156 12.20 6.49 24.94
N ASP A 157 11.42 7.02 24.01
CA ASP A 157 10.84 8.35 24.12
C ASP A 157 9.66 8.38 25.11
N ALA A 158 9.15 9.58 25.41
CA ALA A 158 8.11 9.77 26.41
C ALA A 158 6.82 8.96 26.11
N HIS A 159 6.09 8.60 27.15
CA HIS A 159 4.78 7.93 27.06
C HIS A 159 4.76 6.55 26.39
N VAL A 160 5.92 5.97 26.09
CA VAL A 160 6.01 4.62 25.53
C VAL A 160 5.55 3.58 26.56
N HIS A 161 4.88 2.54 26.08
CA HIS A 161 4.49 1.39 26.90
C HIS A 161 5.04 0.09 26.33
N LEU A 162 6.02 -0.48 27.04
CA LEU A 162 6.47 -1.86 26.85
C LEU A 162 5.59 -2.79 27.68
N ALA A 163 4.79 -3.61 27.02
CA ALA A 163 3.90 -4.57 27.65
C ALA A 163 4.69 -5.74 28.29
N PRO A 164 4.04 -6.63 29.07
CA PRO A 164 4.73 -7.69 29.77
C PRO A 164 5.55 -8.58 28.83
N GLY A 165 6.81 -8.85 29.20
CA GLY A 165 7.72 -9.70 28.42
C GLY A 165 8.21 -9.13 27.09
N ALA A 166 7.91 -7.87 26.75
CA ALA A 166 8.47 -7.22 25.56
C ALA A 166 10.00 -7.14 25.66
N THR A 167 10.72 -7.41 24.56
CA THR A 167 12.19 -7.43 24.51
C THR A 167 12.71 -6.49 23.42
N LEU A 168 13.55 -5.54 23.80
CA LEU A 168 14.28 -4.67 22.88
C LEU A 168 15.77 -5.02 22.94
N SER A 169 16.34 -5.46 21.82
CA SER A 169 17.79 -5.70 21.69
C SER A 169 18.58 -4.40 21.59
N GLY A 170 19.91 -4.48 21.59
CA GLY A 170 20.79 -3.31 21.66
C GLY A 170 20.54 -2.25 20.59
N SER A 171 20.72 -0.98 20.97
CA SER A 171 20.59 0.19 20.08
C SER A 171 19.22 0.36 19.40
N VAL A 172 18.13 -0.08 20.03
CA VAL A 172 16.76 0.16 19.55
C VAL A 172 16.26 1.54 19.96
N HIS A 173 15.58 2.24 19.05
CA HIS A 173 14.85 3.48 19.36
C HIS A 173 13.34 3.22 19.30
N VAL A 174 12.59 3.69 20.29
CA VAL A 174 11.11 3.65 20.31
C VAL A 174 10.55 5.05 20.51
N GLY A 175 9.80 5.53 19.52
CA GLY A 175 9.22 6.87 19.48
C GLY A 175 8.03 7.08 20.41
N GLU A 176 7.72 8.35 20.67
CA GLU A 176 6.75 8.78 21.69
C GLU A 176 5.40 8.05 21.58
N THR A 177 4.79 7.70 22.71
CA THR A 177 3.42 7.12 22.76
C THR A 177 3.28 5.74 22.07
N SER A 178 4.36 5.12 21.64
CA SER A 178 4.33 3.78 21.04
C SER A 178 4.08 2.67 22.07
N HIS A 179 3.43 1.59 21.63
CA HIS A 179 3.12 0.41 22.39
C HIS A 179 3.84 -0.81 21.83
N ILE A 180 4.68 -1.45 22.66
CA ILE A 180 5.33 -2.71 22.33
C ILE A 180 4.57 -3.83 23.02
N GLY A 181 3.85 -4.64 22.23
CA GLY A 181 2.90 -5.63 22.73
C GLY A 181 3.54 -6.78 23.53
N THR A 182 2.70 -7.50 24.26
CA THR A 182 3.13 -8.58 25.18
C THR A 182 3.97 -9.61 24.45
N ASN A 183 5.15 -9.95 24.99
CA ASN A 183 6.12 -10.87 24.38
C ASN A 183 6.53 -10.51 22.93
N ALA A 184 6.42 -9.24 22.52
CA ALA A 184 7.00 -8.81 21.25
C ALA A 184 8.52 -8.63 21.38
N THR A 185 9.25 -8.91 20.29
CA THR A 185 10.70 -8.80 20.22
C THR A 185 11.11 -7.84 19.12
N VAL A 186 12.02 -6.93 19.42
CA VAL A 186 12.61 -5.99 18.46
C VAL A 186 14.10 -6.29 18.37
N ILE A 187 14.58 -6.63 17.17
CA ILE A 187 16.00 -6.92 16.97
C ILE A 187 16.84 -5.64 17.07
N GLN A 188 18.16 -5.80 17.16
CA GLN A 188 19.09 -4.72 17.40
C GLN A 188 19.07 -3.65 16.30
N GLY A 189 19.33 -2.40 16.69
CA GLY A 189 19.48 -1.27 15.76
C GLY A 189 18.20 -0.82 15.05
N ILE A 190 17.04 -1.30 15.47
CA ILE A 190 15.75 -0.96 14.86
C ILE A 190 15.21 0.34 15.43
N THR A 191 14.65 1.17 14.56
CA THR A 191 13.88 2.37 14.91
C THR A 191 12.38 2.09 14.78
N ILE A 192 11.68 2.23 15.89
CA ILE A 192 10.21 2.24 15.97
C ILE A 192 9.78 3.69 16.12
N GLY A 193 8.93 4.17 15.22
CA GLY A 193 8.39 5.52 15.22
C GLY A 193 7.49 5.83 16.43
N ARG A 194 6.89 7.03 16.44
CA ARG A 194 5.89 7.45 17.44
C ARG A 194 4.52 6.85 17.16
N GLU A 195 3.70 6.70 18.18
CA GLU A 195 2.32 6.17 18.09
C GLU A 195 2.21 4.81 17.37
N VAL A 196 3.28 4.02 17.38
CA VAL A 196 3.31 2.67 16.80
C VAL A 196 2.69 1.66 17.76
N VAL A 197 1.98 0.67 17.24
CA VAL A 197 1.53 -0.50 17.99
C VAL A 197 2.19 -1.75 17.42
N VAL A 198 3.14 -2.33 18.16
CA VAL A 198 3.64 -3.68 17.89
C VAL A 198 2.70 -4.67 18.58
N GLY A 199 2.09 -5.56 17.81
CA GLY A 199 1.18 -6.58 18.33
C GLY A 199 1.88 -7.58 19.25
N ALA A 200 1.10 -8.22 20.12
CA ALA A 200 1.62 -9.25 21.00
C ALA A 200 2.27 -10.40 20.20
N GLY A 201 3.43 -10.88 20.69
CA GLY A 201 4.20 -11.97 20.08
C GLY A 201 4.87 -11.63 18.75
N ALA A 202 4.83 -10.37 18.30
CA ALA A 202 5.42 -9.98 17.02
C ALA A 202 6.95 -9.88 17.10
N VAL A 203 7.64 -10.15 15.99
CA VAL A 203 9.12 -10.02 15.89
C VAL A 203 9.47 -8.96 14.86
N VAL A 204 9.83 -7.77 15.32
CA VAL A 204 10.20 -6.62 14.49
C VAL A 204 11.64 -6.78 14.04
N VAL A 205 11.83 -6.99 12.74
CA VAL A 205 13.14 -7.18 12.10
C VAL A 205 13.54 -6.03 11.17
N ARG A 206 12.73 -4.97 11.12
CA ARG A 206 12.92 -3.76 10.29
C ARG A 206 12.31 -2.57 11.01
N ASP A 207 12.78 -1.38 10.67
CA ASP A 207 12.22 -0.12 11.16
C ASP A 207 10.72 -0.02 10.91
N VAL A 208 10.01 0.57 11.87
CA VAL A 208 8.56 0.73 11.84
C VAL A 208 8.24 2.22 11.84
N PRO A 209 7.64 2.77 10.77
CA PRO A 209 7.26 4.17 10.72
C PRO A 209 6.23 4.56 11.78
N ASP A 210 6.11 5.85 12.05
CA ASP A 210 5.12 6.43 12.97
C ASP A 210 3.69 5.96 12.67
N GLU A 211 2.83 5.95 13.70
CA GLU A 211 1.38 5.74 13.63
C GLU A 211 0.97 4.38 13.01
N MET A 212 1.91 3.43 12.97
CA MET A 212 1.73 2.13 12.35
C MET A 212 1.35 1.06 13.37
N THR A 213 0.52 0.09 12.99
CA THR A 213 0.39 -1.16 13.75
C THR A 213 1.08 -2.29 12.99
N VAL A 214 1.95 -3.06 13.63
CA VAL A 214 2.64 -4.22 13.04
C VAL A 214 2.41 -5.48 13.87
N VAL A 215 2.17 -6.64 13.25
CA VAL A 215 1.97 -7.93 13.96
C VAL A 215 2.65 -9.10 13.26
N GLY A 216 2.89 -10.19 13.98
CA GLY A 216 3.37 -11.45 13.40
C GLY A 216 4.89 -11.66 13.47
N VAL A 217 5.36 -12.79 12.95
CA VAL A 217 6.78 -13.19 12.93
C VAL A 217 7.17 -13.56 11.50
N PRO A 218 7.94 -12.72 10.78
CA PRO A 218 8.33 -11.36 11.17
C PRO A 218 7.13 -10.40 11.21
N ALA A 219 7.24 -9.32 11.99
CA ALA A 219 6.20 -8.33 12.18
C ALA A 219 5.92 -7.58 10.88
N LYS A 220 4.65 -7.53 10.49
CA LYS A 220 4.17 -6.88 9.27
C LYS A 220 3.01 -5.93 9.60
N PRO A 221 2.87 -4.82 8.87
CA PRO A 221 1.79 -3.86 9.12
C PRO A 221 0.39 -4.50 9.05
N THR A 222 -0.50 -4.15 9.98
CA THR A 222 -1.92 -4.54 9.97
C THR A 222 -2.79 -3.31 9.71
N GLY A 223 -3.15 -3.10 8.45
CA GLY A 223 -4.00 -1.97 8.02
C GLY A 223 -3.22 -0.74 7.55
N GLN A 224 -3.90 0.16 6.82
CA GLN A 224 -3.34 1.41 6.32
C GLN A 224 -3.12 2.40 7.48
N ALA A 225 -1.88 2.85 7.67
CA ALA A 225 -1.57 3.95 8.57
C ALA A 225 -2.26 5.23 8.09
N LYS A 226 -2.93 5.95 8.99
CA LYS A 226 -3.21 7.38 8.82
C LYS A 226 -1.90 8.10 9.11
N GLN A 227 -1.48 9.04 8.28
CA GLN A 227 -0.46 10.02 8.67
C GLN A 227 -0.87 11.41 8.21
N THR A 228 -1.00 12.30 9.19
CA THR A 228 -0.92 13.75 9.08
C THR A 228 0.35 14.19 9.79
N PHE A 229 1.23 14.98 9.17
CA PHE A 229 2.46 15.46 9.80
C PHE A 229 2.35 16.89 10.36
N SER A 230 3.03 17.15 11.48
CA SER A 230 3.70 18.43 11.77
C SER A 230 5.21 18.17 12.01
N PRO A 231 6.13 19.06 11.60
CA PRO A 231 7.50 18.69 11.24
C PRO A 231 8.53 18.83 12.39
N PRO A 232 9.66 18.08 12.38
CA PRO A 232 10.81 18.28 13.27
C PRO A 232 11.74 19.42 12.78
N PRO A 233 12.64 19.96 13.64
CA PRO A 233 13.43 21.14 13.32
C PRO A 233 14.45 20.84 12.20
N ALA A 234 14.55 21.79 11.26
CA ALA A 234 15.23 21.63 9.99
C ALA A 234 16.71 21.23 10.12
N LYS A 235 17.07 20.12 9.49
CA LYS A 235 18.38 19.95 8.82
C LYS A 235 18.12 19.39 7.43
N ALA A 236 18.48 20.22 6.44
CA ALA A 236 18.49 20.02 4.98
C ALA A 236 17.50 18.97 4.44
N ALA A 237 16.37 19.46 3.95
CA ALA A 237 15.46 18.70 3.11
C ALA A 237 16.21 18.01 1.95
N ALA A 238 16.10 16.70 1.84
CA ALA A 238 15.95 16.12 0.51
C ALA A 238 14.57 16.56 0.04
N SER A 239 14.55 17.41 -0.96
CA SER A 239 13.36 18.04 -1.52
C SER A 239 12.30 16.98 -1.87
N THR A 240 11.03 17.41 -1.96
CA THR A 240 10.13 16.89 -3.01
C THR A 240 10.95 16.65 -4.28
N PRO A 241 10.63 15.69 -5.16
CA PRO A 241 11.05 15.89 -6.54
C PRO A 241 10.38 17.21 -6.94
N THR A 242 11.15 18.31 -6.86
CA THR A 242 10.96 19.45 -7.74
C THR A 242 10.72 18.86 -9.12
N GLU A 243 9.84 19.46 -9.94
CA GLU A 243 9.78 19.12 -11.35
C GLU A 243 11.24 19.00 -11.83
N GLY A 244 11.71 17.77 -12.02
CA GLY A 244 13.07 17.54 -12.44
C GLY A 244 13.17 18.22 -13.80
N GLU A 245 14.30 18.85 -14.11
CA GLU A 245 14.46 19.41 -15.45
C GLU A 245 14.12 18.34 -16.48
N PHE A 246 13.16 18.64 -17.36
CA PHE A 246 12.80 17.78 -18.47
C PHE A 246 13.83 18.02 -19.56
N PRO A 247 14.84 17.14 -19.73
CA PRO A 247 15.91 17.38 -20.68
C PRO A 247 15.36 17.46 -22.10
N ALA A 248 15.73 18.52 -22.83
CA ALA A 248 15.34 18.71 -24.22
C ALA A 248 16.19 17.88 -25.20
N GLU A 249 17.50 17.76 -24.95
CA GLU A 249 18.44 17.03 -25.80
C GLU A 249 18.98 15.76 -25.12
N GLY A 250 19.07 14.66 -25.88
CA GLY A 250 19.68 13.40 -25.43
C GLY A 250 18.92 12.60 -24.38
N GLY A 251 17.84 13.15 -23.81
CA GLY A 251 16.99 12.50 -22.81
C GLY A 251 15.76 11.79 -23.36
N CYS A 252 15.03 11.09 -22.48
CA CYS A 252 13.79 10.40 -22.81
C CYS A 252 12.68 10.74 -21.81
N ASN A 253 11.92 11.79 -22.09
CA ASN A 253 10.75 12.13 -21.28
C ASN A 253 9.53 11.32 -21.73
N ILE A 254 8.83 10.71 -20.78
CA ILE A 254 7.72 9.79 -21.04
C ILE A 254 6.43 10.41 -20.51
N LEU A 255 5.39 10.48 -21.35
CA LEU A 255 4.04 10.82 -20.92
C LEU A 255 3.24 9.54 -20.72
N LEU A 256 2.84 9.29 -19.46
CA LEU A 256 1.93 8.20 -19.12
C LEU A 256 0.50 8.73 -19.16
N SER A 257 -0.28 8.30 -20.16
CA SER A 257 -1.64 8.81 -20.39
C SER A 257 -2.71 7.95 -19.74
N ALA A 258 -3.75 8.61 -19.23
CA ALA A 258 -4.80 8.04 -18.39
C ALA A 258 -4.21 7.22 -17.24
N ALA A 259 -3.25 7.80 -16.51
CA ALA A 259 -2.38 7.09 -15.57
C ALA A 259 -3.16 6.20 -14.58
N GLY A 260 -4.35 6.63 -14.15
CA GLY A 260 -5.27 5.86 -13.33
C GLY A 260 -4.61 5.25 -12.10
N ARG A 261 -4.58 3.91 -12.03
CA ARG A 261 -3.99 3.14 -10.92
C ARG A 261 -2.63 2.54 -11.25
N ARG A 262 -1.99 2.93 -12.36
CA ARG A 262 -0.78 2.32 -12.92
C ARG A 262 0.53 2.80 -12.23
N VAL A 263 0.51 2.98 -10.91
CA VAL A 263 1.66 3.40 -10.10
C VAL A 263 2.86 2.47 -10.33
N ALA A 264 2.65 1.15 -10.27
CA ALA A 264 3.70 0.18 -10.51
C ALA A 264 4.32 0.29 -11.92
N LEU A 265 3.51 0.46 -12.98
CA LEU A 265 4.04 0.63 -14.34
C LEU A 265 4.88 1.90 -14.46
N MET A 266 4.45 3.00 -13.84
CA MET A 266 5.22 4.24 -13.79
C MET A 266 6.60 4.04 -13.15
N HIS A 267 6.67 3.34 -12.01
CA HIS A 267 7.96 3.04 -11.37
C HIS A 267 8.84 2.12 -12.22
N LEU A 268 8.27 1.14 -12.91
CA LEU A 268 9.01 0.25 -13.80
C LEU A 268 9.56 1.01 -15.03
N LEU A 269 8.81 1.96 -15.57
CA LEU A 269 9.30 2.85 -16.64
C LEU A 269 10.45 3.73 -16.13
N ARG A 270 10.35 4.25 -14.91
CA ARG A 270 11.41 5.04 -14.29
C ARG A 270 12.68 4.22 -14.11
N GLY A 271 12.57 3.04 -13.48
CA GLY A 271 13.70 2.14 -13.31
C GLY A 271 14.32 1.73 -14.66
N SER A 272 13.51 1.53 -15.69
CA SER A 272 14.02 1.22 -17.03
C SER A 272 14.80 2.38 -17.68
N LEU A 273 14.42 3.64 -17.42
CA LEU A 273 15.20 4.81 -17.84
C LEU A 273 16.56 4.85 -17.13
N ASP A 274 16.53 4.64 -15.81
CA ASP A 274 17.73 4.66 -14.97
C ASP A 274 18.71 3.54 -15.38
N GLU A 275 18.22 2.33 -15.64
CA GLU A 275 19.01 1.20 -16.13
C GLU A 275 19.67 1.45 -17.50
N LEU A 276 18.98 2.16 -18.38
CA LEU A 276 19.52 2.53 -19.70
C LEU A 276 20.45 3.74 -19.63
N GLY A 277 20.53 4.42 -18.49
CA GLY A 277 21.36 5.61 -18.29
C GLY A 277 20.83 6.86 -19.01
N PHE A 278 19.54 6.91 -19.35
CA PHE A 278 18.94 8.10 -19.95
C PHE A 278 18.45 9.06 -18.88
N ALA A 279 18.87 10.33 -18.98
CA ALA A 279 18.20 11.40 -18.27
C ALA A 279 16.77 11.54 -18.84
N GLY A 280 15.76 11.57 -17.98
CA GLY A 280 14.37 11.67 -18.44
C GLY A 280 13.41 11.79 -17.27
N GLN A 281 12.23 12.33 -17.52
CA GLN A 281 11.15 12.43 -16.52
C GLN A 281 9.88 11.76 -17.01
N ILE A 282 9.06 11.29 -16.06
CA ILE A 282 7.71 10.80 -16.35
C ILE A 282 6.71 11.89 -16.01
N LEU A 283 5.96 12.31 -17.02
CA LEU A 283 4.78 13.17 -16.90
C LEU A 283 3.53 12.29 -16.86
N ALA A 284 2.81 12.27 -15.74
CA ALA A 284 1.52 11.59 -15.68
C ALA A 284 0.38 12.53 -16.09
N THR A 285 -0.53 12.04 -16.92
CA THR A 285 -1.76 12.77 -17.26
C THR A 285 -2.99 11.95 -16.94
N ASP A 286 -4.06 12.65 -16.57
CA ASP A 286 -5.34 12.05 -16.26
C ASP A 286 -6.45 13.10 -16.44
N ILE A 287 -7.71 12.64 -16.52
CA ILE A 287 -8.89 13.51 -16.55
C ILE A 287 -9.33 13.92 -15.15
N THR A 288 -8.80 13.25 -14.12
CA THR A 288 -9.12 13.52 -12.71
C THR A 288 -7.88 13.52 -11.83
N ALA A 289 -7.86 14.41 -10.85
CA ALA A 289 -6.84 14.45 -9.82
C ALA A 289 -6.99 13.30 -8.80
N LEU A 290 -8.08 12.53 -8.82
CA LEU A 290 -8.28 11.38 -7.92
C LEU A 290 -7.57 10.10 -8.37
N SER A 291 -6.80 10.17 -9.45
CA SER A 291 -5.99 9.07 -9.97
C SER A 291 -4.72 8.87 -9.13
N SER A 292 -4.48 7.66 -8.63
CA SER A 292 -3.35 7.39 -7.73
C SER A 292 -2.01 7.47 -8.45
N ALA A 293 -1.92 6.99 -9.69
CA ALA A 293 -0.72 7.12 -10.50
C ALA A 293 -0.45 8.57 -10.91
N TYR A 294 -1.51 9.34 -11.19
CA TYR A 294 -1.41 10.78 -11.40
C TYR A 294 -0.81 11.46 -10.17
N GLN A 295 -1.33 11.17 -8.97
CA GLN A 295 -0.88 11.82 -7.75
C GLN A 295 0.54 11.41 -7.32
N ALA A 296 0.91 10.15 -7.55
CA ALA A 296 2.24 9.62 -7.24
C ALA A 296 3.35 10.14 -8.16
N ALA A 297 3.01 10.73 -9.32
CA ALA A 297 4.00 11.24 -10.26
C ALA A 297 4.65 12.53 -9.76
N GLY A 298 5.97 12.65 -9.95
CA GLY A 298 6.72 13.87 -9.65
C GLY A 298 6.35 15.07 -10.54
N ALA A 299 5.86 14.80 -11.76
CA ALA A 299 5.30 15.79 -12.67
C ALA A 299 3.96 15.28 -13.22
N LYS A 300 2.94 16.13 -13.20
CA LYS A 300 1.58 15.75 -13.55
C LYS A 300 0.76 16.90 -14.12
N ARG A 301 -0.11 16.62 -15.09
CA ARG A 301 -1.01 17.62 -15.72
C ARG A 301 -2.37 17.02 -16.03
N LEU A 302 -3.44 17.71 -15.62
CA LEU A 302 -4.79 17.31 -16.01
C LEU A 302 -5.01 17.61 -17.49
N VAL A 303 -5.70 16.72 -18.17
CA VAL A 303 -6.04 16.87 -19.60
C VAL A 303 -7.54 16.70 -19.81
N PRO A 304 -8.13 17.35 -20.83
CA PRO A 304 -9.50 17.06 -21.22
C PRO A 304 -9.68 15.59 -21.62
N ASP A 305 -10.87 15.06 -21.42
CA ASP A 305 -11.27 13.74 -21.91
C ASP A 305 -11.07 13.62 -23.43
N TYR A 306 -10.72 12.45 -23.95
CA TYR A 306 -10.43 12.21 -25.36
C TYR A 306 -11.58 12.55 -26.32
N ARG A 307 -12.82 12.66 -25.81
CA ARG A 307 -14.00 13.10 -26.57
C ARG A 307 -14.08 14.63 -26.71
N ASP A 308 -13.38 15.37 -25.86
CA ASP A 308 -13.27 16.82 -25.95
C ASP A 308 -12.35 17.20 -27.11
N ARG A 309 -12.82 18.12 -27.95
CA ARG A 309 -12.08 18.61 -29.12
C ARG A 309 -10.75 19.27 -28.76
N ARG A 310 -10.60 19.74 -27.52
CA ARG A 310 -9.39 20.40 -26.99
C ARG A 310 -8.32 19.40 -26.52
N CYS A 311 -8.65 18.12 -26.39
CA CYS A 311 -7.75 17.10 -25.85
C CYS A 311 -6.45 16.98 -26.68
N LEU A 312 -6.56 16.99 -28.01
CA LEU A 312 -5.40 16.90 -28.90
C LEU A 312 -4.44 18.07 -28.71
N ASP A 313 -4.95 19.30 -28.79
CA ASP A 313 -4.13 20.50 -28.66
C ASP A 313 -3.45 20.59 -27.29
N ALA A 314 -4.17 20.19 -26.22
CA ALA A 314 -3.61 20.10 -24.88
C ALA A 314 -2.45 19.09 -24.81
N LEU A 315 -2.63 17.87 -25.33
CA LEU A 315 -1.59 16.85 -25.34
C LEU A 315 -0.38 17.24 -26.19
N LEU A 316 -0.59 17.83 -27.37
CA LEU A 316 0.50 18.33 -28.22
C LEU A 316 1.23 19.50 -27.56
N GLY A 317 0.51 20.37 -26.83
CA GLY A 317 1.10 21.43 -26.01
C GLY A 317 2.05 20.86 -24.97
N LEU A 318 1.60 19.87 -24.19
CA LEU A 318 2.43 19.18 -23.20
C LEU A 318 3.64 18.48 -23.82
N CYS A 319 3.48 17.89 -25.02
CA CYS A 319 4.61 17.26 -25.70
C CYS A 319 5.73 18.25 -26.02
N ARG A 320 5.37 19.48 -26.43
CA ARG A 320 6.34 20.55 -26.72
C ARG A 320 6.95 21.11 -25.44
N GLU A 321 6.12 21.39 -24.43
CA GLU A 321 6.53 21.98 -23.15
C GLU A 321 7.49 21.07 -22.38
N TYR A 322 7.21 19.77 -22.34
CA TYR A 322 7.97 18.79 -21.57
C TYR A 322 8.94 17.96 -22.41
N HIS A 323 9.15 18.34 -23.67
CA HIS A 323 10.00 17.61 -24.61
C HIS A 323 9.73 16.09 -24.58
N ILE A 324 8.46 15.71 -24.64
CA ILE A 324 8.04 14.31 -24.54
C ILE A 324 8.58 13.54 -25.74
N ARG A 325 9.27 12.44 -25.46
CA ARG A 325 9.81 11.53 -26.48
C ARG A 325 8.92 10.31 -26.69
N LEU A 326 8.22 9.86 -25.65
CA LEU A 326 7.41 8.64 -25.67
C LEU A 326 6.07 8.88 -24.96
N ILE A 327 4.96 8.48 -25.57
CA ILE A 327 3.65 8.42 -24.92
C ILE A 327 3.25 6.95 -24.77
N ILE A 328 2.79 6.60 -23.56
CA ILE A 328 2.21 5.30 -23.24
C ILE A 328 0.76 5.51 -22.78
N PRO A 329 -0.24 5.31 -23.65
CA PRO A 329 -1.64 5.22 -23.25
C PRO A 329 -1.92 3.93 -22.49
N THR A 330 -2.67 4.00 -21.39
CA THR A 330 -2.82 2.83 -20.48
C THR A 330 -4.23 2.23 -20.42
N ILE A 331 -5.21 2.83 -21.10
CA ILE A 331 -6.60 2.35 -21.13
C ILE A 331 -7.12 2.16 -22.55
N ASP A 332 -7.95 1.13 -22.72
CA ASP A 332 -8.50 0.71 -24.02
C ASP A 332 -9.31 1.82 -24.74
N PRO A 333 -10.15 2.63 -24.07
CA PRO A 333 -10.93 3.69 -24.73
C PRO A 333 -10.11 4.80 -25.40
N ASP A 334 -8.88 5.04 -24.93
CA ASP A 334 -8.02 6.12 -25.42
C ASP A 334 -7.23 5.70 -26.66
N LEU A 335 -6.97 4.41 -26.83
CA LEU A 335 -6.13 3.87 -27.91
C LEU A 335 -6.57 4.34 -29.31
N PRO A 336 -7.88 4.31 -29.66
CA PRO A 336 -8.33 4.80 -30.97
C PRO A 336 -8.09 6.29 -31.19
N PHE A 337 -8.11 7.11 -30.12
CA PHE A 337 -7.83 8.53 -30.22
C PHE A 337 -6.36 8.76 -30.61
N TYR A 338 -5.42 8.13 -29.91
CA TYR A 338 -4.00 8.23 -30.24
C TYR A 338 -3.69 7.66 -31.62
N ALA A 339 -4.30 6.53 -31.99
CA ALA A 339 -4.09 5.91 -33.30
C ALA A 339 -4.48 6.82 -34.46
N ARG A 340 -5.63 7.50 -34.35
CA ARG A 340 -6.12 8.43 -35.40
C ARG A 340 -5.26 9.68 -35.52
N HIS A 341 -4.64 10.12 -34.43
CA HIS A 341 -3.82 11.34 -34.40
C HIS A 341 -2.31 11.05 -34.44
N ARG A 342 -1.91 9.82 -34.79
CA ARG A 342 -0.50 9.38 -34.81
C ARG A 342 0.43 10.34 -35.57
N ALA A 343 -0.02 10.83 -36.72
CA ALA A 343 0.76 11.77 -37.54
C ALA A 343 1.11 13.05 -36.76
N ALA A 344 0.16 13.64 -36.05
CA ALA A 344 0.37 14.88 -35.31
C ALA A 344 1.41 14.75 -34.18
N PHE A 345 1.48 13.58 -33.53
CA PHE A 345 2.52 13.30 -32.53
C PHE A 345 3.88 13.01 -33.21
N ALA A 346 3.87 12.26 -34.32
CA ALA A 346 5.08 11.97 -35.08
C ALA A 346 5.75 13.24 -35.63
N ASP A 347 4.97 14.25 -36.04
CA ASP A 347 5.46 15.56 -36.49
C ASP A 347 6.24 16.31 -35.39
N LEU A 348 6.01 15.98 -34.11
CA LEU A 348 6.77 16.48 -32.97
C LEU A 348 7.94 15.58 -32.58
N GLY A 349 8.19 14.50 -33.33
CA GLY A 349 9.19 13.48 -32.98
C GLY A 349 8.78 12.62 -31.78
N VAL A 350 7.48 12.60 -31.41
CA VAL A 350 6.97 11.81 -30.29
C VAL A 350 6.69 10.38 -30.75
N HIS A 351 7.24 9.40 -30.04
CA HIS A 351 6.94 8.00 -30.22
C HIS A 351 5.66 7.60 -29.49
N LEU A 352 4.76 6.87 -30.14
CA LEU A 352 3.54 6.32 -29.52
C LEU A 352 3.70 4.81 -29.33
N HIS A 353 3.69 4.37 -28.06
CA HIS A 353 3.54 2.94 -27.74
C HIS A 353 2.11 2.50 -28.05
N LEU A 354 1.89 2.04 -29.28
CA LEU A 354 0.55 1.74 -29.77
C LEU A 354 0.59 0.89 -31.04
N SER A 355 -0.25 -0.16 -31.11
CA SER A 355 -0.53 -0.91 -32.33
C SER A 355 -1.31 -0.08 -33.38
N SER A 356 -1.58 -0.68 -34.54
CA SER A 356 -2.44 -0.08 -35.57
C SER A 356 -3.88 0.17 -35.07
N LEU A 357 -4.60 1.10 -35.72
CA LEU A 357 -6.02 1.33 -35.44
C LEU A 357 -6.88 0.07 -35.66
N GLU A 358 -6.50 -0.78 -36.61
CA GLU A 358 -7.19 -2.04 -36.90
C GLU A 358 -7.04 -3.03 -35.74
N THR A 359 -5.81 -3.27 -35.27
CA THR A 359 -5.55 -4.12 -34.10
C THR A 359 -6.26 -3.60 -32.85
N ILE A 360 -6.26 -2.29 -32.63
CA ILE A 360 -7.00 -1.66 -31.53
C ILE A 360 -8.51 -1.89 -31.65
N THR A 361 -9.05 -1.76 -32.86
CA THR A 361 -10.48 -1.98 -33.10
C THR A 361 -10.87 -3.43 -32.86
N ILE A 362 -10.02 -4.38 -33.26
CA ILE A 362 -10.20 -5.81 -32.98
C ILE A 362 -10.22 -6.05 -31.46
N GLY A 363 -9.22 -5.56 -30.71
CA GLY A 363 -9.10 -5.82 -29.28
C GLY A 363 -10.13 -5.12 -28.39
N ASN A 364 -10.55 -3.90 -28.75
CA ASN A 364 -11.51 -3.12 -27.95
C ASN A 364 -12.96 -3.62 -28.04
N ASP A 365 -13.26 -4.55 -28.93
CA ASP A 365 -14.59 -5.11 -29.15
C ASP A 365 -14.55 -6.64 -29.12
N LYS A 366 -15.14 -7.23 -28.08
CA LYS A 366 -15.07 -8.69 -27.85
C LYS A 366 -15.70 -9.51 -28.97
N GLN A 367 -16.70 -8.95 -29.66
CA GLN A 367 -17.31 -9.59 -30.81
C GLN A 367 -16.39 -9.53 -32.03
N ALA A 368 -15.73 -8.38 -32.25
CA ALA A 368 -14.75 -8.22 -33.31
C ALA A 368 -13.52 -9.13 -33.09
N THR A 369 -13.02 -9.21 -31.85
CA THR A 369 -11.96 -10.16 -31.46
C THR A 369 -12.36 -11.59 -31.85
N HIS A 370 -13.56 -12.04 -31.47
CA HIS A 370 -14.02 -13.39 -31.78
C HIS A 370 -14.17 -13.63 -33.28
N GLN A 371 -14.81 -12.72 -34.01
CA GLN A 371 -14.97 -12.84 -35.47
C GLN A 371 -13.62 -12.91 -36.18
N TRP A 372 -12.66 -12.09 -35.75
CA TRP A 372 -11.31 -12.10 -36.28
C TRP A 372 -10.58 -13.42 -35.96
N LEU A 373 -10.65 -13.92 -34.72
CA LEU A 373 -10.05 -15.21 -34.34
C LEU A 373 -10.57 -16.36 -35.21
N ILE A 374 -11.89 -16.43 -35.43
CA ILE A 374 -12.52 -17.43 -36.31
C ILE A 374 -12.01 -17.28 -37.76
N ALA A 375 -11.95 -16.05 -38.27
CA ALA A 375 -11.48 -15.78 -39.64
C ALA A 375 -10.00 -16.18 -39.84
N GLN A 376 -9.17 -16.08 -38.80
CA GLN A 376 -7.77 -16.53 -38.82
C GLN A 376 -7.59 -18.02 -38.52
N GLY A 377 -8.66 -18.77 -38.25
CA GLY A 377 -8.57 -20.17 -37.81
C GLY A 377 -7.89 -20.33 -36.44
N LEU A 378 -7.92 -19.29 -35.59
CA LEU A 378 -7.37 -19.31 -34.25
C LEU A 378 -8.41 -19.81 -33.24
N PRO A 379 -8.00 -20.59 -32.23
CA PRO A 379 -8.94 -21.22 -31.32
C PRO A 379 -9.57 -20.21 -30.36
N THR A 380 -10.91 -20.26 -30.26
CA THR A 380 -11.73 -19.46 -29.36
C THR A 380 -12.95 -20.27 -28.95
N VAL A 381 -13.56 -19.87 -27.84
CA VAL A 381 -14.89 -20.37 -27.45
C VAL A 381 -15.97 -19.97 -28.45
N ARG A 382 -17.08 -20.72 -28.47
CA ARG A 382 -18.28 -20.33 -29.20
C ARG A 382 -18.84 -19.05 -28.58
N GLN A 383 -19.13 -18.03 -29.41
CA GLN A 383 -19.68 -16.75 -28.98
C GLN A 383 -20.83 -16.28 -29.89
N CYS A 384 -21.81 -15.58 -29.32
CA CYS A 384 -22.83 -14.82 -30.05
C CYS A 384 -23.24 -13.55 -29.28
N PRO A 385 -23.91 -12.58 -29.92
CA PRO A 385 -24.61 -11.50 -29.21
C PRO A 385 -25.66 -12.06 -28.26
N ALA A 386 -25.72 -11.53 -27.03
CA ALA A 386 -26.52 -12.11 -25.96
C ALA A 386 -28.03 -12.05 -26.23
N GLU A 387 -28.49 -11.01 -26.94
CA GLU A 387 -29.87 -10.83 -27.36
C GLU A 387 -30.38 -11.95 -28.27
N GLN A 388 -29.50 -12.61 -29.03
CA GLN A 388 -29.90 -13.69 -29.94
C GLN A 388 -30.43 -14.89 -29.15
N LEU A 389 -29.77 -15.25 -28.04
CA LEU A 389 -30.18 -16.38 -27.19
C LEU A 389 -31.47 -16.13 -26.42
N LEU A 390 -31.88 -14.87 -26.28
CA LEU A 390 -33.19 -14.52 -25.72
C LEU A 390 -34.31 -14.64 -26.74
N VAL A 391 -34.02 -14.65 -28.03
CA VAL A 391 -35.01 -14.87 -29.09
C VAL A 391 -35.13 -16.36 -29.37
N ASP A 392 -34.00 -17.01 -29.64
CA ASP A 392 -33.91 -18.44 -29.91
C ASP A 392 -32.63 -19.00 -29.28
N GLN A 393 -32.79 -19.97 -28.37
CA GLN A 393 -31.66 -20.63 -27.72
C GLN A 393 -30.93 -21.57 -28.69
N GLY A 394 -31.60 -22.10 -29.71
CA GLY A 394 -31.04 -23.11 -30.60
C GLY A 394 -30.47 -24.32 -29.84
N ASP A 395 -29.26 -24.74 -30.20
CA ASP A 395 -28.50 -25.85 -29.61
C ASP A 395 -27.59 -25.44 -28.44
N TRP A 396 -27.67 -24.19 -27.96
CA TRP A 396 -26.86 -23.73 -26.83
C TRP A 396 -27.32 -24.38 -25.53
N SER A 397 -26.35 -24.75 -24.69
CA SER A 397 -26.60 -25.34 -23.38
C SER A 397 -25.99 -24.47 -22.28
N TYR A 398 -26.76 -24.26 -21.21
CA TYR A 398 -26.28 -23.62 -19.99
C TYR A 398 -25.41 -24.60 -19.16
N PRO A 399 -24.47 -24.10 -18.33
CA PRO A 399 -24.18 -22.69 -18.06
C PRO A 399 -23.39 -21.97 -19.16
N LEU A 400 -23.64 -20.67 -19.32
CA LEU A 400 -22.94 -19.78 -20.25
C LEU A 400 -22.25 -18.64 -19.49
N PHE A 401 -21.38 -17.91 -20.19
CA PHE A 401 -20.72 -16.71 -19.67
C PHE A 401 -21.13 -15.50 -20.49
N VAL A 402 -21.65 -14.47 -19.82
CA VAL A 402 -22.11 -13.22 -20.43
C VAL A 402 -21.17 -12.08 -20.00
N LYS A 403 -20.85 -11.16 -20.92
CA LYS A 403 -20.03 -9.97 -20.63
C LYS A 403 -20.38 -8.82 -21.58
N PRO A 404 -20.21 -7.55 -21.18
CA PRO A 404 -20.42 -6.42 -22.07
C PRO A 404 -19.52 -6.53 -23.30
N ARG A 405 -20.03 -6.14 -24.48
CA ARG A 405 -19.29 -6.19 -25.75
C ARG A 405 -18.03 -5.31 -25.71
N LYS A 406 -18.17 -4.12 -25.11
CA LYS A 406 -17.09 -3.16 -24.83
C LYS A 406 -17.11 -2.85 -23.33
N GLY A 407 -15.94 -2.75 -22.71
CA GLY A 407 -15.82 -2.48 -21.27
C GLY A 407 -14.56 -3.07 -20.66
N SER A 408 -14.34 -2.78 -19.37
CA SER A 408 -13.14 -3.15 -18.63
C SER A 408 -13.47 -3.59 -17.18
N SER A 409 -12.47 -4.09 -16.45
CA SER A 409 -12.54 -4.43 -15.02
C SER A 409 -13.58 -5.50 -14.64
N SER A 410 -13.95 -6.37 -15.58
CA SER A 410 -14.97 -7.42 -15.40
C SER A 410 -16.35 -6.93 -14.96
N ILE A 411 -16.62 -5.63 -15.07
CA ILE A 411 -17.93 -5.05 -14.73
C ILE A 411 -18.97 -5.60 -15.71
N GLY A 412 -20.06 -6.17 -15.19
CA GLY A 412 -21.12 -6.79 -15.99
C GLY A 412 -20.80 -8.17 -16.55
N ALA A 413 -19.65 -8.76 -16.23
CA ALA A 413 -19.33 -10.14 -16.60
C ALA A 413 -19.89 -11.13 -15.56
N ALA A 414 -20.60 -12.16 -16.00
CA ALA A 414 -21.20 -13.15 -15.12
C ALA A 414 -21.34 -14.52 -15.78
N ARG A 415 -21.34 -15.57 -14.96
CA ARG A 415 -21.89 -16.86 -15.34
C ARG A 415 -23.41 -16.79 -15.23
N VAL A 416 -24.10 -17.33 -16.23
CA VAL A 416 -25.56 -17.44 -16.27
C VAL A 416 -25.93 -18.92 -16.43
N ASP A 417 -26.86 -19.39 -15.59
CA ASP A 417 -27.24 -20.81 -15.53
C ASP A 417 -28.57 -21.09 -16.25
N ASP A 418 -29.30 -20.05 -16.68
CA ASP A 418 -30.56 -20.16 -17.40
C ASP A 418 -30.89 -18.89 -18.21
N ARG A 419 -31.99 -18.95 -18.97
CA ARG A 419 -32.48 -17.83 -19.78
C ARG A 419 -32.90 -16.62 -18.95
N ALA A 420 -33.41 -16.82 -17.74
CA ALA A 420 -33.88 -15.75 -16.87
C ALA A 420 -32.71 -14.93 -16.31
N SER A 421 -31.64 -15.60 -15.86
CA SER A 421 -30.40 -14.98 -15.42
C SER A 421 -29.69 -14.26 -16.57
N LEU A 422 -29.70 -14.83 -17.79
CA LEU A 422 -29.22 -14.12 -18.99
C LEU A 422 -30.02 -12.83 -19.25
N ALA A 423 -31.35 -12.89 -19.27
CA ALA A 423 -32.20 -11.72 -19.46
C ALA A 423 -31.99 -10.66 -18.38
N HIS A 424 -31.69 -11.07 -17.15
CA HIS A 424 -31.34 -10.15 -16.08
C HIS A 424 -29.98 -9.46 -16.30
N ALA A 425 -28.96 -10.23 -16.70
CA ALA A 425 -27.59 -9.75 -16.83
C ALA A 425 -27.41 -8.71 -17.95
N ILE A 426 -28.19 -8.79 -19.03
CA ILE A 426 -28.04 -7.90 -20.19
C ILE A 426 -28.83 -6.60 -20.09
N ARG A 427 -29.47 -6.32 -18.94
CA ARG A 427 -30.22 -5.07 -18.74
C ARG A 427 -29.25 -3.88 -18.77
N GLY A 428 -29.24 -3.12 -19.86
CA GLY A 428 -28.56 -1.84 -19.94
C GLY A 428 -27.36 -1.74 -20.89
N GLY A 429 -27.24 -2.61 -21.91
CA GLY A 429 -26.21 -2.42 -22.94
C GLY A 429 -26.12 -3.52 -23.99
N SER A 430 -25.06 -3.48 -24.80
CA SER A 430 -24.71 -4.54 -25.74
C SER A 430 -23.79 -5.56 -25.05
N TYR A 431 -24.20 -6.83 -25.07
CA TYR A 431 -23.51 -7.93 -24.42
C TYR A 431 -23.21 -9.03 -25.42
N ILE A 432 -22.14 -9.79 -25.16
CA ILE A 432 -21.87 -11.06 -25.81
C ILE A 432 -22.10 -12.18 -24.82
N THR A 433 -22.48 -13.35 -25.33
CA THR A 433 -22.54 -14.60 -24.57
C THR A 433 -21.60 -15.63 -25.22
N GLN A 434 -20.91 -16.40 -24.40
CA GLN A 434 -20.00 -17.44 -24.84
C GLN A 434 -20.13 -18.71 -24.00
N THR A 435 -19.67 -19.83 -24.54
CA THR A 435 -19.48 -21.06 -23.74
C THR A 435 -18.39 -20.83 -22.68
N LEU A 436 -18.50 -21.54 -21.55
CA LEU A 436 -17.43 -21.55 -20.55
C LEU A 436 -16.17 -22.18 -21.16
N ALA A 437 -15.07 -21.43 -21.13
CA ALA A 437 -13.78 -21.96 -21.54
C ALA A 437 -13.27 -22.92 -20.45
N PRO A 438 -12.90 -24.18 -20.78
CA PRO A 438 -12.36 -25.11 -19.79
C PRO A 438 -10.91 -24.76 -19.45
N GLY A 439 -10.43 -25.29 -18.32
CA GLY A 439 -9.04 -25.20 -17.91
C GLY A 439 -8.67 -23.94 -17.13
N GLN A 440 -7.37 -23.66 -17.11
CA GLN A 440 -6.78 -22.56 -16.34
C GLN A 440 -6.65 -21.30 -17.20
N GLU A 441 -6.84 -20.14 -16.59
CA GLU A 441 -6.76 -18.85 -17.28
C GLU A 441 -5.35 -18.26 -17.19
N TYR A 442 -4.77 -17.96 -18.35
CA TYR A 442 -3.50 -17.26 -18.51
C TYR A 442 -3.75 -15.89 -19.13
N THR A 443 -3.03 -14.87 -18.66
CA THR A 443 -2.82 -13.63 -19.42
C THR A 443 -1.38 -13.62 -19.88
N VAL A 444 -1.17 -13.66 -21.18
CA VAL A 444 0.16 -13.63 -21.80
C VAL A 444 0.47 -12.20 -22.16
N ASP A 445 1.48 -11.60 -21.52
CA ASP A 445 2.04 -10.34 -22.01
C ASP A 445 3.00 -10.69 -23.15
N VAL A 446 2.86 -10.01 -24.29
CA VAL A 446 3.72 -10.19 -25.47
C VAL A 446 4.36 -8.85 -25.85
N TYR A 447 5.59 -8.91 -26.34
CA TYR A 447 6.28 -7.76 -26.92
C TYR A 447 6.57 -8.03 -28.40
N LEU A 448 6.04 -7.18 -29.28
CA LEU A 448 6.34 -7.18 -30.71
C LEU A 448 7.22 -6.00 -31.05
N ASP A 449 8.21 -6.24 -31.91
CA ASP A 449 9.08 -5.19 -32.43
C ASP A 449 8.40 -4.38 -33.55
N PRO A 450 9.08 -3.36 -34.12
CA PRO A 450 8.52 -2.54 -35.19
C PRO A 450 8.14 -3.31 -36.47
N ASP A 451 8.73 -4.48 -36.69
CA ASP A 451 8.49 -5.34 -37.86
C ASP A 451 7.30 -6.31 -37.62
N GLY A 452 6.72 -6.28 -36.42
CA GLY A 452 5.60 -7.14 -36.04
C GLY A 452 6.02 -8.54 -35.63
N LEU A 453 7.31 -8.78 -35.35
CA LEU A 453 7.79 -10.06 -34.85
C LEU A 453 7.66 -10.12 -33.33
N CYS A 454 7.08 -11.20 -32.80
CA CYS A 454 7.00 -11.38 -31.36
C CYS A 454 8.39 -11.72 -30.81
N ARG A 455 8.96 -10.86 -29.98
CA ARG A 455 10.29 -11.08 -29.39
C ARG A 455 10.23 -11.83 -28.06
N CYS A 456 9.16 -11.64 -27.29
CA CYS A 456 8.97 -12.30 -25.99
C CYS A 456 7.49 -12.49 -25.68
N ALA A 457 7.15 -13.61 -25.06
CA ALA A 457 5.80 -13.94 -24.61
C ALA A 457 5.85 -14.59 -23.22
N VAL A 458 5.26 -13.93 -22.23
CA VAL A 458 5.30 -14.37 -20.83
C VAL A 458 3.88 -14.69 -20.35
N PRO A 459 3.53 -15.98 -20.22
CA PRO A 459 2.24 -16.38 -19.65
C PRO A 459 2.21 -16.13 -18.15
N ARG A 460 1.16 -15.44 -17.70
CA ARG A 460 0.84 -15.28 -16.28
C ARG A 460 -0.41 -16.08 -15.96
N LEU A 461 -0.25 -17.21 -15.26
CA LEU A 461 -1.35 -17.96 -14.70
C LEU A 461 -2.08 -17.08 -13.66
N ARG A 462 -3.39 -16.93 -13.80
CA ARG A 462 -4.23 -16.17 -12.86
C ARG A 462 -4.68 -17.10 -11.74
N LEU A 463 -4.14 -16.93 -10.53
CA LEU A 463 -4.57 -17.68 -9.36
C LEU A 463 -5.77 -17.02 -8.68
N GLU A 464 -5.76 -15.69 -8.63
CA GLU A 464 -6.83 -14.90 -8.02
C GLU A 464 -6.99 -13.58 -8.77
N THR A 465 -8.25 -13.18 -8.96
CA THR A 465 -8.60 -11.91 -9.61
C THR A 465 -9.47 -11.08 -8.68
N ARG A 466 -9.23 -9.77 -8.65
CA ARG A 466 -10.00 -8.79 -7.88
C ARG A 466 -10.33 -7.61 -8.79
N SER A 467 -11.62 -7.34 -8.99
CA SER A 467 -12.11 -6.27 -9.88
C SER A 467 -11.48 -6.30 -11.28
N GLY A 468 -11.35 -7.50 -11.86
CA GLY A 468 -10.80 -7.71 -13.19
C GLY A 468 -9.27 -7.68 -13.31
N GLU A 469 -8.54 -7.31 -12.24
CA GLU A 469 -7.08 -7.37 -12.21
C GLU A 469 -6.57 -8.60 -11.45
N VAL A 470 -5.38 -9.09 -11.78
CA VAL A 470 -4.74 -10.21 -11.09
C VAL A 470 -4.19 -9.73 -9.75
N SER A 471 -4.73 -10.25 -8.64
CA SER A 471 -4.17 -10.03 -7.29
C SER A 471 -3.07 -11.05 -6.98
N LYS A 472 -3.20 -12.29 -7.49
CA LYS A 472 -2.20 -13.35 -7.36
C LYS A 472 -1.99 -14.05 -8.69
N GLY A 473 -0.75 -14.21 -9.10
CA GLY A 473 -0.43 -14.91 -10.35
C GLY A 473 0.97 -15.50 -10.36
N VAL A 474 1.21 -16.40 -11.32
CA VAL A 474 2.48 -17.10 -11.51
C VAL A 474 2.96 -16.89 -12.93
N ALA A 475 4.21 -16.47 -13.12
CA ALA A 475 4.86 -16.52 -14.43
C ALA A 475 5.15 -17.99 -14.72
N ALA A 476 4.54 -18.55 -15.77
CA ALA A 476 4.52 -19.99 -16.00
C ALA A 476 4.93 -20.32 -17.44
N ARG A 477 5.96 -21.16 -17.60
CA ARG A 477 6.44 -21.65 -18.89
C ARG A 477 5.52 -22.76 -19.40
N GLU A 478 4.47 -22.34 -20.10
CA GLU A 478 3.55 -23.22 -20.79
C GLU A 478 3.73 -23.10 -22.30
N ALA A 479 4.49 -24.02 -22.91
CA ALA A 479 4.87 -23.95 -24.32
C ALA A 479 3.66 -23.77 -25.27
N ALA A 480 2.60 -24.56 -25.09
CA ALA A 480 1.41 -24.47 -25.93
C ALA A 480 0.70 -23.10 -25.84
N VAL A 481 0.75 -22.46 -24.65
CA VAL A 481 0.18 -21.12 -24.42
C VAL A 481 1.06 -20.05 -25.06
N ILE A 482 2.39 -20.17 -24.93
CA ILE A 482 3.38 -19.28 -25.55
C ILE A 482 3.25 -19.32 -27.07
N ASP A 483 3.22 -20.51 -27.66
CA ASP A 483 3.12 -20.71 -29.10
C ASP A 483 1.83 -20.14 -29.69
N LEU A 484 0.70 -20.33 -28.99
CA LEU A 484 -0.57 -19.73 -29.40
C LEU A 484 -0.54 -18.20 -29.28
N ALA A 485 -0.03 -17.66 -28.18
CA ALA A 485 0.06 -16.21 -27.98
C ALA A 485 0.94 -15.55 -29.05
N ARG A 486 2.08 -16.15 -29.40
CA ARG A 486 2.96 -15.70 -30.49
C ARG A 486 2.22 -15.65 -31.83
N ARG A 487 1.56 -16.76 -32.22
CA ARG A 487 0.78 -16.81 -33.47
C ARG A 487 -0.33 -15.78 -33.53
N VAL A 488 -1.05 -15.58 -32.42
CA VAL A 488 -2.11 -14.56 -32.33
C VAL A 488 -1.51 -13.17 -32.48
N ALA A 489 -0.42 -12.88 -31.75
CA ALA A 489 0.26 -11.59 -31.76
C ALA A 489 0.76 -11.23 -33.17
N GLU A 490 1.47 -12.13 -33.84
CA GLU A 490 2.06 -11.92 -35.15
C GLU A 490 1.02 -11.87 -36.28
N ALA A 491 -0.14 -12.50 -36.10
CA ALA A 491 -1.25 -12.41 -37.06
C ALA A 491 -2.01 -11.07 -36.99
N LEU A 492 -1.89 -10.32 -35.89
CA LEU A 492 -2.60 -9.05 -35.72
C LEU A 492 -2.01 -7.97 -36.65
N PRO A 493 -2.85 -7.28 -37.45
CA PRO A 493 -2.38 -6.34 -38.47
C PRO A 493 -1.72 -5.13 -37.82
N GLY A 494 -0.41 -4.96 -38.05
CA GLY A 494 0.36 -3.85 -37.48
C GLY A 494 0.37 -3.82 -35.95
N ALA A 495 0.36 -4.99 -35.30
CA ALA A 495 0.62 -5.10 -33.88
C ALA A 495 2.08 -4.72 -33.57
N ARG A 496 2.28 -3.91 -32.52
CA ARG A 496 3.59 -3.41 -32.11
C ARG A 496 3.59 -3.12 -30.61
N GLY A 497 4.75 -3.24 -29.98
CA GLY A 497 4.92 -2.95 -28.56
C GLY A 497 4.28 -4.03 -27.70
N VAL A 498 3.63 -3.62 -26.61
CA VAL A 498 3.15 -4.56 -25.58
C VAL A 498 1.66 -4.76 -25.72
N LEU A 499 1.27 -6.03 -25.86
CA LEU A 499 -0.12 -6.47 -25.87
C LEU A 499 -0.31 -7.51 -24.78
N ASN A 500 -1.55 -7.72 -24.35
CA ASN A 500 -1.91 -8.85 -23.50
C ASN A 500 -3.00 -9.70 -24.16
N ILE A 501 -2.81 -11.01 -24.11
CA ILE A 501 -3.68 -12.02 -24.73
C ILE A 501 -4.15 -12.96 -23.63
N GLN A 502 -5.47 -13.08 -23.45
CA GLN A 502 -6.04 -13.99 -22.46
C GLN A 502 -6.41 -15.31 -23.10
N ILE A 503 -5.87 -16.39 -22.53
CA ILE A 503 -5.97 -17.75 -23.04
C ILE A 503 -6.40 -18.68 -21.91
N PHE A 504 -7.45 -19.45 -22.14
CA PHE A 504 -7.78 -20.61 -21.33
C PHE A 504 -7.08 -21.85 -21.88
N TYR A 505 -6.45 -22.62 -21.01
CA TYR A 505 -5.78 -23.86 -21.36
C TYR A 505 -6.24 -25.02 -20.48
N ASP A 506 -6.92 -25.98 -21.10
CA ASP A 506 -7.26 -27.26 -20.48
C ASP A 506 -6.18 -28.30 -20.78
N LYS A 507 -5.20 -28.39 -19.88
CA LYS A 507 -4.05 -29.30 -20.02
C LYS A 507 -4.44 -30.76 -20.32
N PRO A 508 -5.46 -31.37 -19.66
CA PRO A 508 -5.83 -32.76 -19.92
C PRO A 508 -6.30 -33.03 -21.35
N SER A 509 -7.11 -32.14 -21.94
CA SER A 509 -7.60 -32.30 -23.31
C SER A 509 -6.67 -31.68 -24.37
N GLY A 510 -5.74 -30.81 -23.95
CA GLY A 510 -4.94 -30.00 -24.85
C GLY A 510 -5.68 -28.81 -25.45
N GLN A 511 -6.93 -28.55 -25.05
CA GLN A 511 -7.74 -27.49 -25.62
C GLN A 511 -7.27 -26.11 -25.17
N LEU A 512 -7.04 -25.22 -26.14
CA LEU A 512 -6.72 -23.81 -25.94
C LEU A 512 -7.87 -22.94 -26.44
N ASN A 513 -8.15 -21.82 -25.77
CA ASN A 513 -9.15 -20.86 -26.24
C ASN A 513 -8.70 -19.43 -25.92
N VAL A 514 -8.53 -18.60 -26.96
CA VAL A 514 -8.34 -17.15 -26.78
C VAL A 514 -9.69 -16.50 -26.48
N ILE A 515 -9.74 -15.64 -25.46
CA ILE A 515 -11.01 -15.01 -25.01
C ILE A 515 -10.99 -13.47 -25.01
N GLU A 516 -9.81 -12.86 -25.02
CA GLU A 516 -9.63 -11.40 -25.02
C GLU A 516 -8.22 -11.02 -25.51
N ILE A 517 -8.10 -9.90 -26.20
CA ILE A 517 -6.84 -9.29 -26.63
C ILE A 517 -6.92 -7.81 -26.25
N ASN A 518 -6.00 -7.30 -25.43
CA ASN A 518 -5.92 -5.87 -25.16
C ASN A 518 -4.55 -5.32 -25.60
N PRO A 519 -4.50 -4.41 -26.59
CA PRO A 519 -3.26 -3.94 -27.18
C PRO A 519 -2.60 -2.81 -26.38
N ARG A 520 -2.28 -3.11 -25.13
CA ARG A 520 -1.64 -2.22 -24.14
C ARG A 520 -0.98 -3.03 -23.02
N PHE A 521 -0.28 -2.35 -22.13
CA PHE A 521 0.17 -2.94 -20.87
C PHE A 521 -1.00 -3.53 -20.07
N GLY A 522 -0.86 -4.79 -19.67
CA GLY A 522 -1.79 -5.46 -18.77
C GLY A 522 -1.58 -5.01 -17.32
N GLY A 523 -2.65 -5.00 -16.53
CA GLY A 523 -2.52 -4.67 -15.11
C GLY A 523 -1.57 -5.60 -14.36
N GLY A 524 -1.39 -6.84 -14.80
CA GLY A 524 -0.47 -7.84 -14.25
C GLY A 524 1.00 -7.73 -14.70
N TYR A 525 1.34 -6.78 -15.58
CA TYR A 525 2.69 -6.60 -16.14
C TYR A 525 3.85 -6.60 -15.11
N PRO A 526 3.71 -6.03 -13.89
CA PRO A 526 4.78 -6.12 -12.88
C PRO A 526 5.33 -7.52 -12.61
N LEU A 527 4.51 -8.57 -12.73
CA LEU A 527 4.99 -9.95 -12.63
C LEU A 527 5.91 -10.33 -13.80
N THR A 528 5.52 -9.97 -15.03
CA THR A 528 6.33 -10.18 -16.24
C THR A 528 7.67 -9.46 -16.15
N HIS A 529 7.66 -8.21 -15.68
CA HIS A 529 8.90 -7.45 -15.47
C HIS A 529 9.79 -8.11 -14.40
N ALA A 530 9.23 -8.43 -13.23
CA ALA A 530 9.97 -9.05 -12.13
C ALA A 530 10.50 -10.45 -12.48
N ALA A 531 9.83 -11.16 -13.40
CA ALA A 531 10.32 -12.43 -13.93
C ALA A 531 11.53 -12.25 -14.86
N GLY A 532 11.96 -11.03 -15.20
CA GLY A 532 13.11 -10.80 -16.08
C GLY A 532 12.75 -10.55 -17.55
N ALA A 533 11.49 -10.20 -17.85
CA ALA A 533 11.07 -9.72 -19.16
C ALA A 533 10.68 -8.22 -19.09
N PRO A 534 11.65 -7.29 -19.07
CA PRO A 534 11.42 -5.87 -18.85
C PRO A 534 10.88 -5.17 -20.12
N MET A 535 9.68 -5.52 -20.58
CA MET A 535 9.09 -4.96 -21.80
C MET A 535 9.01 -3.41 -21.84
N ALA A 536 8.85 -2.75 -20.69
CA ALA A 536 8.91 -1.29 -20.57
C ALA A 536 10.25 -0.72 -21.05
N ARG A 537 11.37 -1.39 -20.74
CA ARG A 537 12.70 -1.05 -21.23
C ARG A 537 12.78 -1.18 -22.74
N TRP A 538 12.27 -2.27 -23.32
CA TRP A 538 12.33 -2.49 -24.77
C TRP A 538 11.53 -1.44 -25.55
N VAL A 539 10.40 -0.99 -25.00
CA VAL A 539 9.64 0.13 -25.56
C VAL A 539 10.45 1.44 -25.53
N ILE A 540 11.23 1.68 -24.48
CA ILE A 540 12.13 2.84 -24.38
C ILE A 540 13.29 2.72 -25.37
N GLU A 541 13.92 1.54 -25.47
CA GLU A 541 14.97 1.25 -26.45
C GLU A 541 14.48 1.60 -27.86
N GLU A 542 13.27 1.16 -28.22
CA GLU A 542 12.65 1.46 -29.49
C GLU A 542 12.41 2.96 -29.71
N ALA A 543 11.86 3.66 -28.71
CA ALA A 543 11.63 5.11 -28.78
C ALA A 543 12.94 5.92 -28.93
N MET A 544 14.03 5.39 -28.39
CA MET A 544 15.37 5.98 -28.48
C MET A 544 16.18 5.50 -29.68
N GLY A 545 15.65 4.59 -30.51
CA GLY A 545 16.34 4.04 -31.66
C GLY A 545 17.53 3.13 -31.31
N LEU A 546 17.53 2.56 -30.11
CA LEU A 546 18.53 1.59 -29.67
C LEU A 546 18.27 0.19 -30.26
N PRO A 547 19.30 -0.66 -30.38
CA PRO A 547 19.11 -2.06 -30.72
C PRO A 547 18.20 -2.76 -29.71
N CYS A 548 17.22 -3.51 -30.21
CA CYS A 548 16.28 -4.25 -29.37
C CYS A 548 17.02 -5.34 -28.59
N THR A 549 16.94 -5.28 -27.25
CA THR A 549 17.56 -6.29 -26.37
C THR A 549 16.59 -7.41 -25.95
N ALA A 550 15.39 -7.44 -26.54
CA ALA A 550 14.35 -8.38 -26.15
C ALA A 550 14.74 -9.85 -26.35
N ARG A 551 14.44 -10.66 -25.33
CA ARG A 551 14.77 -12.08 -25.24
C ARG A 551 13.64 -12.83 -24.56
N ASP A 552 13.38 -14.07 -24.99
CA ASP A 552 12.30 -14.92 -24.46
C ASP A 552 12.80 -16.10 -23.60
N ASP A 553 14.12 -16.31 -23.57
CA ASP A 553 14.78 -17.42 -22.90
C ASP A 553 15.24 -17.07 -21.47
N GLN A 554 15.25 -15.80 -21.09
CA GLN A 554 15.90 -15.33 -19.85
C GLN A 554 14.95 -15.09 -18.66
N TRP A 555 13.63 -15.18 -18.87
CA TRP A 555 12.69 -14.94 -17.78
C TRP A 555 12.48 -16.18 -16.89
N GLN A 556 12.32 -15.94 -15.59
CA GLN A 556 12.19 -16.93 -14.53
C GLN A 556 10.80 -17.60 -14.54
N ASP A 557 10.80 -18.93 -14.67
CA ASP A 557 9.61 -19.75 -14.47
C ASP A 557 9.24 -19.89 -12.98
N GLY A 558 7.94 -20.00 -12.69
CA GLY A 558 7.40 -20.23 -11.35
C GLY A 558 7.43 -19.01 -10.42
N LEU A 559 7.83 -17.83 -10.90
CA LEU A 559 7.81 -16.62 -10.07
C LEU A 559 6.36 -16.25 -9.70
N VAL A 560 6.09 -16.07 -8.42
CA VAL A 560 4.75 -15.76 -7.89
C VAL A 560 4.66 -14.28 -7.53
N MET A 561 3.67 -13.59 -8.08
CA MET A 561 3.28 -12.25 -7.63
C MET A 561 2.12 -12.36 -6.65
N LEU A 562 2.30 -11.74 -5.48
CA LEU A 562 1.25 -11.53 -4.48
C LEU A 562 1.05 -10.03 -4.31
N ARG A 563 -0.07 -9.50 -4.79
CA ARG A 563 -0.38 -8.07 -4.65
C ARG A 563 -1.04 -7.77 -3.32
N TYR A 564 -0.70 -6.60 -2.83
CA TYR A 564 -1.43 -5.90 -1.78
C TYR A 564 -1.77 -4.49 -2.32
N ASP A 565 -2.72 -3.83 -1.67
CA ASP A 565 -3.07 -2.46 -2.04
C ASP A 565 -2.11 -1.48 -1.35
N GLU A 566 -1.47 -0.63 -2.13
CA GLU A 566 -0.70 0.52 -1.66
C GLU A 566 -1.54 1.81 -1.84
N ALA A 567 -1.27 2.84 -1.03
CA ALA A 567 -2.04 4.08 -1.01
C ALA A 567 -1.19 5.30 -1.34
N VAL A 568 -1.80 6.27 -2.04
CA VAL A 568 -1.24 7.59 -2.30
C VAL A 568 -2.06 8.60 -1.50
N PHE A 569 -1.41 9.30 -0.58
CA PHE A 569 -2.06 10.29 0.29
C PHE A 569 -1.74 11.68 -0.21
N VAL A 570 -2.78 12.49 -0.40
CA VAL A 570 -2.70 13.86 -0.90
C VAL A 570 -3.65 14.75 -0.12
N THR A 571 -3.35 16.04 -0.06
CA THR A 571 -4.28 17.01 0.55
C THR A 571 -5.55 17.12 -0.28
N ARG A 572 -6.61 17.65 0.34
CA ARG A 572 -7.89 17.92 -0.33
C ARG A 572 -7.71 18.83 -1.55
N GLU A 573 -6.88 19.85 -1.41
CA GLU A 573 -6.47 20.75 -2.48
C GLU A 573 -5.77 20.02 -3.63
N GLN A 574 -4.76 19.19 -3.32
CA GLN A 574 -4.04 18.39 -4.33
C GLN A 574 -4.96 17.40 -5.06
N ALA A 575 -5.98 16.88 -4.39
CA ALA A 575 -7.01 16.02 -4.97
C ALA A 575 -8.03 16.78 -5.84
N GLY A 576 -7.92 18.11 -5.95
CA GLY A 576 -8.87 18.95 -6.68
C GLY A 576 -10.24 19.02 -6.02
N LEU A 577 -10.33 18.78 -4.71
CA LEU A 577 -11.58 18.81 -3.94
C LEU A 577 -11.71 20.18 -3.25
N ALA A 578 -12.83 20.87 -3.45
CA ALA A 578 -13.08 22.21 -2.86
C ALA A 578 -13.13 22.17 -1.32
N GLU A 579 -12.62 23.19 -0.62
CA GLU A 579 -12.66 23.26 0.86
C GLU A 579 -14.08 23.53 1.38
N SER A 580 -14.61 22.53 2.09
CA SER A 580 -15.84 22.52 2.90
C SER A 580 -17.22 22.49 2.20
N GLY A 581 -18.01 21.48 2.60
CA GLY A 581 -19.42 21.64 2.94
C GLY A 581 -20.44 21.85 1.83
N GLU A 582 -20.64 20.86 0.96
CA GLU A 582 -21.96 20.39 0.50
C GLU A 582 -21.75 19.09 -0.32
N PRO A 583 -22.76 18.19 -0.37
CA PRO A 583 -22.58 16.75 -0.55
C PRO A 583 -21.90 16.30 -1.85
#